data_AF-A0A2D6YUT1-F1
#
_entry.id   AF-A0A2D6YUT1-F1
#
_cell.length_a   1.000
_cell.length_b   1.000
_cell.length_c   1.000
_cell.angle_alpha   90.00
_cell.angle_beta   90.00
_cell.angle_gamma   90.00
#
_symmetry.space_group_name_H-M   'P 1'
#
loop_
_entity.id
_entity.type
_entity.pdbx_description
1 polymer ?
#
loop_
_entity_poly.entity_id
_entity_poly.type
_entity_poly.pdbx_seq_one_letter_code
_entity_poly.pdbx_strand_id
1 'polypeptide(L)'
;MEKAFRGLHGYIGSHAGASPETHRYGAGFHASVWSLIDRPIRNFQIGLPSTWITPDNSDNRTEPLCPPGTIARDNWPERGPTYGSVFQTMEGGLGYWAGNRFHYGPPKFSLNATPNCYSTEVASPGWPFFHSSEPLPDDMLGIAQVSNRLLIPPDGLTFAGNPMGELLGYAWMALPLTEPRDDPQPTGDQSWTIFLDAANFKGPLAYYLPECWSRISRDFPFDHGRCLDARPAAGGTAGSMEINTVPEFRVTTDDGETYAKIPQLQFPVDDEGRTVLVRDVTMYSKAALYDDVLRWRKGGPAPSGAFKTTGAMKPDVGTRPVTYRQDEKKITGVNRLATPTVFPGNVFGLQWNDPTVVKDGVACFPTYFRDAGETRARITEADVPADTGLVGQVFPGPRPKPDPYSAEPLKGSWASPGPKAGPFETVLADGSTVRYHWYRFIDQPCFQQFDWTPTQRNALQRIIVKMHRHWKIDDQYLPERTGGELASFDPALFVTPPKGMELGHVPIVTWQGMK
;
A
#
# COMPACT_ATOMS: atom_id res chain seq x y z
N MET A 1 -23.84 -24.17 -11.62
CA MET A 1 -23.05 -22.94 -11.69
C MET A 1 -22.33 -22.73 -10.37
N GLU A 2 -21.02 -22.60 -10.43
CA GLU A 2 -20.12 -22.46 -9.29
C GLU A 2 -19.67 -21.01 -9.16
N LYS A 3 -19.47 -20.54 -7.92
CA LYS A 3 -18.77 -19.29 -7.65
C LYS A 3 -17.43 -19.60 -6.99
N ALA A 4 -16.34 -19.17 -7.63
CA ALA A 4 -14.99 -19.34 -7.12
C ALA A 4 -14.28 -17.99 -6.97
N PHE A 5 -13.10 -18.01 -6.35
CA PHE A 5 -12.25 -16.83 -6.12
C PHE A 5 -10.93 -16.91 -6.89
N ARG A 6 -10.94 -17.67 -8.00
CA ARG A 6 -9.77 -17.94 -8.86
C ARG A 6 -9.93 -17.38 -10.27
N GLY A 7 -10.76 -16.34 -10.41
CA GLY A 7 -11.18 -15.76 -11.67
C GLY A 7 -10.10 -14.95 -12.38
N LEU A 8 -9.08 -14.48 -11.67
CA LEU A 8 -7.92 -13.86 -12.29
C LEU A 8 -6.79 -13.81 -11.27
N HIS A 9 -5.60 -14.24 -11.69
CA HIS A 9 -4.35 -14.13 -10.93
C HIS A 9 -3.21 -13.70 -11.84
N GLY A 10 -2.24 -12.97 -11.33
CA GLY A 10 -1.01 -12.62 -12.06
C GLY A 10 -0.56 -11.20 -11.80
N TYR A 11 0.32 -10.69 -12.66
CA TYR A 11 0.88 -9.34 -12.51
C TYR A 11 0.80 -8.55 -13.81
N ILE A 12 0.56 -7.24 -13.68
CA ILE A 12 0.96 -6.23 -14.67
C ILE A 12 2.23 -5.61 -14.12
N GLY A 13 3.36 -6.19 -14.51
CA GLY A 13 4.63 -5.97 -13.85
C GLY A 13 5.55 -5.03 -14.60
N SER A 14 6.11 -4.08 -13.88
CA SER A 14 7.33 -3.36 -14.25
C SER A 14 8.50 -3.82 -13.39
N HIS A 15 9.71 -3.50 -13.80
CA HIS A 15 10.90 -3.65 -12.97
C HIS A 15 11.82 -2.45 -13.18
N ALA A 16 12.54 -2.07 -12.12
CA ALA A 16 13.57 -1.05 -12.21
C ALA A 16 14.92 -1.71 -12.50
N GLY A 17 15.76 -1.03 -13.25
CA GLY A 17 17.18 -1.35 -13.37
C GLY A 17 17.88 -1.32 -12.01
N ALA A 18 19.09 -1.85 -11.96
CA ALA A 18 19.87 -1.91 -10.73
C ALA A 18 20.11 -0.50 -10.15
N SER A 19 19.78 -0.32 -8.88
CA SER A 19 20.16 0.87 -8.10
C SER A 19 21.45 0.58 -7.32
N PRO A 20 22.41 1.52 -7.24
CA PRO A 20 23.51 1.41 -6.30
C PRO A 20 23.00 1.33 -4.87
N GLU A 21 23.69 0.60 -3.99
CA GLU A 21 23.33 0.49 -2.56
C GLU A 21 23.12 1.86 -1.91
N THR A 22 23.91 2.86 -2.33
CA THR A 22 23.80 4.24 -1.85
C THR A 22 22.43 4.86 -2.08
N HIS A 23 21.65 4.40 -3.06
CA HIS A 23 20.33 4.92 -3.45
C HIS A 23 19.15 4.03 -3.00
N ARG A 24 19.36 3.17 -2.01
CA ARG A 24 18.35 2.22 -1.51
C ARG A 24 17.79 2.62 -0.15
N TYR A 25 17.80 3.91 0.17
CA TYR A 25 17.25 4.50 1.41
C TYR A 25 15.89 5.16 1.20
N GLY A 26 15.39 5.16 -0.03
CA GLY A 26 14.02 5.49 -0.36
C GLY A 26 13.68 5.10 -1.79
N ALA A 27 12.39 4.99 -2.05
CA ALA A 27 11.86 4.71 -3.37
C ALA A 27 10.46 5.32 -3.51
N GLY A 28 10.15 5.85 -4.68
CA GLY A 28 8.83 6.40 -4.97
C GLY A 28 8.53 6.54 -6.45
N PHE A 29 7.28 6.83 -6.74
CA PHE A 29 6.73 7.03 -8.08
C PHE A 29 5.36 7.72 -8.00
N HIS A 30 4.81 8.11 -9.14
CA HIS A 30 3.42 8.52 -9.29
C HIS A 30 2.63 7.40 -9.97
N ALA A 31 1.60 6.91 -9.28
CA ALA A 31 0.74 5.83 -9.74
C ALA A 31 -0.67 6.35 -10.07
N SER A 32 -1.27 5.80 -11.12
CA SER A 32 -2.63 6.18 -11.53
C SER A 32 -3.68 5.62 -10.58
N VAL A 33 -4.68 6.44 -10.28
CA VAL A 33 -5.84 6.16 -9.44
C VAL A 33 -7.07 6.14 -10.34
N TRP A 34 -7.80 5.03 -10.35
CA TRP A 34 -9.07 4.95 -11.07
C TRP A 34 -9.96 3.84 -10.52
N SER A 35 -11.26 3.95 -10.74
CA SER A 35 -12.18 2.84 -10.48
C SER A 35 -11.95 1.71 -11.47
N LEU A 36 -11.25 0.65 -11.04
CA LEU A 36 -10.97 -0.55 -11.86
C LEU A 36 -12.23 -1.38 -12.12
N ILE A 37 -13.24 -1.27 -11.26
CA ILE A 37 -14.51 -1.97 -11.36
C ILE A 37 -15.64 -0.97 -11.58
N ASP A 38 -16.63 -1.37 -12.36
CA ASP A 38 -17.83 -0.58 -12.68
C ASP A 38 -18.74 -0.34 -11.46
N ARG A 39 -18.67 -1.23 -10.47
CA ARG A 39 -19.39 -1.13 -9.20
C ARG A 39 -18.64 -1.84 -8.07
N PRO A 40 -18.91 -1.49 -6.80
CA PRO A 40 -18.35 -2.19 -5.64
C PRO A 40 -18.70 -3.68 -5.62
N ILE A 41 -17.68 -4.53 -5.40
CA ILE A 41 -17.81 -6.00 -5.36
C ILE A 41 -17.15 -6.52 -4.09
N ARG A 42 -17.84 -7.39 -3.34
CA ARG A 42 -17.25 -8.04 -2.16
C ARG A 42 -16.27 -9.15 -2.55
N ASN A 43 -15.24 -9.35 -1.73
CA ASN A 43 -14.19 -10.36 -1.94
C ASN A 43 -13.42 -10.17 -3.26
N PHE A 44 -13.19 -8.92 -3.63
CA PHE A 44 -12.39 -8.54 -4.80
C PHE A 44 -11.04 -8.00 -4.32
N GLN A 45 -9.95 -8.51 -4.88
CA GLN A 45 -8.60 -8.07 -4.55
C GLN A 45 -7.72 -7.93 -5.79
N ILE A 46 -7.36 -6.69 -6.06
CA ILE A 46 -6.32 -6.30 -7.00
C ILE A 46 -5.58 -5.11 -6.38
N GLY A 47 -4.27 -5.27 -6.18
CA GLY A 47 -3.38 -4.15 -5.93
C GLY A 47 -3.18 -3.37 -7.23
N LEU A 48 -3.49 -2.08 -7.20
CA LEU A 48 -3.07 -1.14 -8.23
C LEU A 48 -1.55 -0.88 -8.08
N PRO A 49 -0.89 -0.12 -8.99
CA PRO A 49 0.56 -0.09 -9.01
C PRO A 49 1.15 0.27 -7.65
N SER A 50 1.86 -0.71 -7.06
CA SER A 50 2.33 -0.68 -5.67
C SER A 50 3.81 -1.07 -5.56
N THR A 51 4.41 -0.79 -4.39
CA THR A 51 5.81 -1.09 -4.11
C THR A 51 5.93 -2.27 -3.17
N TRP A 52 6.99 -3.05 -3.33
CA TRP A 52 7.48 -3.99 -2.32
C TRP A 52 8.88 -3.57 -1.94
N ILE A 53 9.06 -3.13 -0.70
CA ILE A 53 10.39 -2.84 -0.15
C ILE A 53 10.71 -3.91 0.89
N THR A 54 11.80 -4.62 0.68
CA THR A 54 12.34 -5.65 1.57
C THR A 54 13.78 -5.30 1.94
N PRO A 55 14.35 -5.81 3.05
CA PRO A 55 15.72 -5.48 3.43
C PRO A 55 16.73 -6.24 2.58
N ASP A 56 17.82 -5.58 2.16
CA ASP A 56 18.89 -6.21 1.40
C ASP A 56 19.69 -7.21 2.24
N ASN A 57 19.35 -8.48 2.05
CA ASN A 57 20.05 -9.64 2.60
C ASN A 57 20.68 -10.48 1.49
N SER A 58 21.12 -9.86 0.40
CA SER A 58 21.75 -10.56 -0.73
C SER A 58 23.12 -11.19 -0.39
N ASP A 59 23.68 -10.85 0.77
CA ASP A 59 24.85 -11.50 1.38
C ASP A 59 24.53 -12.91 1.91
N ASN A 60 23.27 -13.21 2.20
CA ASN A 60 22.82 -14.51 2.71
C ASN A 60 22.18 -15.35 1.60
N ARG A 61 22.67 -16.58 1.41
CA ARG A 61 22.19 -17.52 0.39
C ARG A 61 21.65 -18.83 0.95
N THR A 62 21.83 -19.10 2.24
CA THR A 62 21.57 -20.43 2.82
C THR A 62 20.77 -20.39 4.10
N GLU A 63 21.03 -19.41 4.98
CA GLU A 63 20.46 -19.41 6.31
C GLU A 63 19.05 -18.81 6.29
N PRO A 64 18.09 -19.41 7.01
CA PRO A 64 16.74 -18.87 7.09
C PRO A 64 16.69 -17.60 7.95
N LEU A 65 16.12 -16.55 7.38
CA LEU A 65 15.80 -15.29 8.08
C LEU A 65 14.49 -15.38 8.87
N CYS A 66 13.65 -16.38 8.60
CA CYS A 66 12.41 -16.56 9.34
C CYS A 66 12.60 -17.55 10.48
N PRO A 67 12.50 -17.13 11.76
CA PRO A 67 12.58 -18.03 12.89
C PRO A 67 11.50 -19.12 12.84
N PRO A 68 11.77 -20.35 13.34
CA PRO A 68 10.75 -21.37 13.54
C PRO A 68 9.56 -20.85 14.36
N GLY A 69 8.34 -21.23 14.02
CA GLY A 69 7.12 -20.71 14.66
C GLY A 69 6.52 -19.50 13.95
N THR A 70 7.21 -18.91 12.96
CA THR A 70 6.63 -17.87 12.11
C THR A 70 5.78 -18.47 10.99
N ILE A 71 4.75 -17.75 10.55
CA ILE A 71 3.80 -18.25 9.53
C ILE A 71 4.54 -18.69 8.27
N ALA A 72 5.40 -17.85 7.71
CA ALA A 72 6.13 -18.18 6.49
C ALA A 72 7.08 -19.37 6.68
N ARG A 73 7.80 -19.44 7.81
CA ARG A 73 8.78 -20.51 8.07
C ARG A 73 8.11 -21.88 8.15
N ASP A 74 6.96 -21.95 8.80
CA ASP A 74 6.32 -23.23 9.12
C ASP A 74 5.39 -23.72 7.99
N ASN A 75 4.89 -22.81 7.14
CA ASN A 75 3.87 -23.14 6.14
C ASN A 75 4.33 -23.02 4.68
N TRP A 76 5.42 -22.28 4.38
CA TRP A 76 5.82 -21.98 3.01
C TRP A 76 7.25 -22.47 2.70
N PRO A 77 7.49 -23.80 2.71
CA PRO A 77 8.84 -24.35 2.47
C PRO A 77 9.42 -23.98 1.10
N GLU A 78 8.57 -23.68 0.11
CA GLU A 78 8.96 -23.21 -1.22
C GLU A 78 9.59 -21.81 -1.23
N ARG A 79 9.46 -21.05 -0.13
CA ARG A 79 10.14 -19.76 0.06
C ARG A 79 11.54 -19.91 0.66
N GLY A 80 11.93 -21.13 1.03
CA GLY A 80 13.28 -21.46 1.49
C GLY A 80 14.35 -21.40 0.38
N PRO A 81 15.64 -21.58 0.73
CA PRO A 81 16.12 -21.84 2.10
C PRO A 81 16.21 -20.57 2.97
N THR A 82 16.28 -19.37 2.38
CA THR A 82 16.53 -18.13 3.13
C THR A 82 15.27 -17.43 3.63
N TYR A 83 14.11 -17.65 3.00
CA TYR A 83 12.86 -16.94 3.30
C TYR A 83 12.94 -15.41 3.10
N GLY A 84 13.98 -14.89 2.46
CA GLY A 84 14.22 -13.44 2.34
C GLY A 84 13.14 -12.68 1.57
N SER A 85 12.38 -13.35 0.70
CA SER A 85 11.26 -12.75 -0.04
C SER A 85 10.02 -12.49 0.81
N VAL A 86 9.93 -13.12 1.99
CA VAL A 86 8.79 -13.04 2.91
C VAL A 86 9.22 -12.64 4.32
N PHE A 87 10.51 -12.38 4.54
CA PHE A 87 11.06 -12.00 5.84
C PHE A 87 10.43 -10.70 6.35
N GLN A 88 10.54 -9.64 5.54
CA GLN A 88 9.93 -8.34 5.80
C GLN A 88 9.51 -7.68 4.49
N THR A 89 8.27 -7.17 4.43
CA THR A 89 7.75 -6.44 3.29
C THR A 89 7.06 -5.15 3.73
N MET A 90 7.39 -4.03 3.09
CA MET A 90 6.47 -2.90 2.98
C MET A 90 5.78 -3.01 1.62
N GLU A 91 4.46 -3.25 1.63
CA GLU A 91 3.68 -3.67 0.45
C GLU A 91 2.39 -2.86 0.24
N GLY A 92 2.14 -1.87 1.09
CA GLY A 92 1.04 -0.93 0.96
C GLY A 92 1.09 -0.11 -0.33
N GLY A 93 -0.08 0.36 -0.74
CA GLY A 93 -0.26 1.16 -1.93
C GLY A 93 -1.72 1.33 -2.29
N LEU A 94 -1.97 1.62 -3.56
CA LEU A 94 -3.31 1.72 -4.12
C LEU A 94 -3.89 0.31 -4.33
N GLY A 95 -5.15 0.08 -3.97
CA GLY A 95 -5.74 -1.22 -4.24
C GLY A 95 -7.18 -1.41 -3.78
N TYR A 96 -7.65 -2.60 -4.11
CA TYR A 96 -8.83 -3.24 -3.56
C TYR A 96 -8.35 -4.46 -2.80
N TRP A 97 -8.80 -4.65 -1.56
CA TRP A 97 -8.45 -5.80 -0.75
C TRP A 97 -9.70 -6.58 -0.38
N ALA A 98 -9.62 -7.91 -0.45
CA ALA A 98 -10.79 -8.77 -0.27
C ALA A 98 -11.45 -8.58 1.11
N GLY A 99 -10.67 -8.18 2.12
CA GLY A 99 -11.14 -7.91 3.47
C GLY A 99 -11.62 -6.47 3.72
N ASN A 100 -11.54 -5.55 2.75
CA ASN A 100 -12.12 -4.21 2.95
C ASN A 100 -13.58 -4.33 3.36
N ARG A 101 -14.00 -3.49 4.28
CA ARG A 101 -15.35 -3.53 4.85
C ARG A 101 -16.26 -2.54 4.14
N PHE A 102 -15.74 -1.35 3.82
CA PHE A 102 -16.51 -0.24 3.26
C PHE A 102 -16.05 0.02 1.83
N HIS A 103 -16.88 -0.35 0.86
CA HIS A 103 -16.55 -0.24 -0.57
C HIS A 103 -17.43 0.81 -1.25
N TYR A 104 -16.87 1.57 -2.19
CA TYR A 104 -17.56 2.73 -2.77
C TYR A 104 -17.19 3.06 -4.23
N GLY A 105 -16.37 2.21 -4.88
CA GLY A 105 -16.08 2.28 -6.31
C GLY A 105 -14.59 2.45 -6.58
N PRO A 106 -14.00 3.63 -6.24
CA PRO A 106 -12.57 3.86 -6.34
C PRO A 106 -11.75 2.92 -5.43
N PRO A 107 -10.45 2.73 -5.72
CA PRO A 107 -9.53 2.04 -4.84
C PRO A 107 -9.34 2.85 -3.54
N LYS A 108 -8.64 2.26 -2.58
CA LYS A 108 -8.14 2.96 -1.41
C LYS A 108 -6.62 2.91 -1.38
N PHE A 109 -6.00 3.79 -0.61
CA PHE A 109 -4.56 3.71 -0.31
C PHE A 109 -4.35 3.16 1.11
N SER A 110 -3.46 2.20 1.28
CA SER A 110 -3.13 1.61 2.59
C SER A 110 -1.63 1.51 2.84
N LEU A 111 -1.25 1.45 4.12
CA LEU A 111 0.14 1.38 4.56
C LEU A 111 0.43 -0.05 5.03
N ASN A 112 0.25 -1.02 4.15
CA ASN A 112 0.45 -2.43 4.48
C ASN A 112 1.93 -2.79 4.63
N ALA A 113 2.26 -3.56 5.66
CA ALA A 113 3.55 -4.23 5.83
C ALA A 113 3.43 -5.54 6.61
N THR A 114 4.40 -6.41 6.39
CA THR A 114 4.64 -7.61 7.18
C THR A 114 6.05 -7.53 7.78
N PRO A 115 6.21 -7.27 9.08
CA PRO A 115 7.53 -7.07 9.68
C PRO A 115 8.21 -8.36 10.17
N ASN A 116 7.50 -9.48 10.16
CA ASN A 116 7.94 -10.69 10.86
C ASN A 116 7.44 -11.98 10.20
N CYS A 117 7.81 -12.21 8.94
CA CYS A 117 7.52 -13.47 8.25
C CYS A 117 6.03 -13.80 8.14
N TYR A 118 5.23 -12.76 7.86
CA TYR A 118 3.77 -12.79 7.78
C TYR A 118 3.05 -13.23 9.06
N SER A 119 3.74 -13.41 10.19
CA SER A 119 3.11 -13.69 11.49
C SER A 119 2.28 -12.52 12.03
N THR A 120 2.56 -11.32 11.53
CA THR A 120 1.81 -10.11 11.83
C THR A 120 1.75 -9.26 10.57
N GLU A 121 0.60 -8.64 10.39
CA GLU A 121 0.30 -7.75 9.29
C GLU A 121 -0.11 -6.41 9.88
N VAL A 122 0.36 -5.30 9.33
CA VAL A 122 0.09 -3.93 9.84
C VAL A 122 -0.36 -3.06 8.68
N ALA A 123 -1.55 -2.44 8.74
CA ALA A 123 -2.11 -1.66 7.62
C ALA A 123 -2.26 -0.16 7.87
N SER A 124 -2.39 0.23 9.14
CA SER A 124 -2.58 1.62 9.56
C SER A 124 -2.21 1.77 11.06
N PRO A 125 -2.16 2.99 11.63
CA PRO A 125 -1.85 3.19 13.04
C PRO A 125 -2.76 2.38 13.97
N GLY A 126 -2.24 1.26 14.45
CA GLY A 126 -2.87 0.38 15.43
C GLY A 126 -3.67 -0.80 14.87
N TRP A 127 -3.73 -0.99 13.56
CA TRP A 127 -4.61 -1.99 12.94
C TRP A 127 -3.87 -3.00 12.07
N PRO A 128 -4.32 -4.26 12.07
CA PRO A 128 -3.80 -5.27 11.17
C PRO A 128 -4.35 -5.06 9.75
N PHE A 129 -4.05 -5.99 8.84
CA PHE A 129 -4.76 -6.04 7.57
C PHE A 129 -6.26 -6.31 7.77
N PHE A 130 -6.99 -6.25 6.67
CA PHE A 130 -8.44 -6.18 6.63
C PHE A 130 -9.17 -7.48 7.06
N HIS A 131 -8.46 -8.51 7.51
CA HIS A 131 -9.07 -9.75 8.01
C HIS A 131 -9.60 -9.62 9.46
N SER A 132 -9.20 -8.58 10.21
CA SER A 132 -9.64 -8.33 11.60
C SER A 132 -10.29 -6.95 11.73
N SER A 133 -11.30 -6.86 12.59
CA SER A 133 -11.93 -5.60 13.02
C SER A 133 -11.43 -5.12 14.39
N GLU A 134 -10.57 -5.90 15.03
CA GLU A 134 -9.92 -5.58 16.30
C GLU A 134 -8.53 -4.99 16.03
N PRO A 135 -8.07 -4.06 16.88
CA PRO A 135 -6.72 -3.51 16.78
C PRO A 135 -5.66 -4.60 17.00
N LEU A 136 -4.43 -4.32 16.58
CA LEU A 136 -3.29 -5.14 16.92
C LEU A 136 -3.11 -5.18 18.46
N PRO A 137 -2.59 -6.30 19.01
CA PRO A 137 -2.13 -6.34 20.39
C PRO A 137 -1.18 -5.19 20.73
N ASP A 138 -1.22 -4.73 21.98
CA ASP A 138 -0.46 -3.55 22.44
C ASP A 138 1.06 -3.67 22.17
N ASP A 139 1.61 -4.89 22.17
CA ASP A 139 3.02 -5.21 21.94
C ASP A 139 3.37 -5.47 20.46
N MET A 140 2.41 -5.31 19.55
CA MET A 140 2.55 -5.54 18.10
C MET A 140 2.23 -4.32 17.24
N LEU A 141 1.98 -3.16 17.86
CA LEU A 141 1.73 -1.90 17.15
C LEU A 141 3.00 -1.44 16.40
N GLY A 142 2.88 -0.94 15.16
CA GLY A 142 4.04 -0.74 14.28
C GLY A 142 4.15 0.60 13.55
N ILE A 143 3.08 1.40 13.48
CA ILE A 143 3.03 2.66 12.71
C ILE A 143 2.75 3.84 13.65
N ALA A 144 3.56 4.90 13.53
CA ALA A 144 3.28 6.19 14.13
C ALA A 144 2.80 7.17 13.04
N GLN A 145 1.64 7.78 13.27
CA GLN A 145 1.15 8.85 12.41
C GLN A 145 1.93 10.14 12.70
N VAL A 146 2.38 10.81 11.65
CA VAL A 146 3.11 12.08 11.72
C VAL A 146 2.21 13.25 11.33
N SER A 147 1.45 13.13 10.24
CA SER A 147 0.59 14.22 9.79
C SER A 147 -0.49 14.53 10.83
N ASN A 148 -0.66 15.81 11.12
CA ASN A 148 -1.76 16.31 11.95
C ASN A 148 -2.91 16.91 11.13
N ARG A 149 -2.97 16.62 9.83
CA ARG A 149 -3.97 17.19 8.92
C ARG A 149 -4.86 16.16 8.23
N LEU A 150 -4.46 14.90 8.23
CA LEU A 150 -5.14 13.83 7.51
C LEU A 150 -5.39 12.65 8.46
N LEU A 151 -6.56 12.04 8.38
CA LEU A 151 -6.89 10.79 9.06
C LEU A 151 -6.32 9.59 8.30
N ILE A 152 -5.99 8.52 9.02
CA ILE A 152 -5.63 7.22 8.46
C ILE A 152 -6.63 6.18 8.98
N PRO A 153 -7.74 5.95 8.26
CA PRO A 153 -8.73 4.96 8.66
C PRO A 153 -8.20 3.53 8.51
N PRO A 154 -8.64 2.57 9.36
CA PRO A 154 -8.24 1.17 9.24
C PRO A 154 -8.61 0.52 7.91
N ASP A 155 -9.71 0.95 7.28
CA ASP A 155 -10.11 0.41 5.99
C ASP A 155 -9.40 1.04 4.78
N GLY A 156 -8.46 1.98 5.00
CA GLY A 156 -7.70 2.68 3.96
C GLY A 156 -8.21 4.10 3.65
N LEU A 157 -7.36 4.91 3.02
CA LEU A 157 -7.65 6.29 2.62
C LEU A 157 -8.53 6.30 1.36
N THR A 158 -9.62 7.06 1.42
CA THR A 158 -10.58 7.30 0.34
C THR A 158 -10.17 8.48 -0.56
N PHE A 159 -10.63 8.46 -1.81
CA PHE A 159 -10.44 9.51 -2.80
C PHE A 159 -11.73 10.31 -3.03
N ALA A 160 -11.57 11.54 -3.48
CA ALA A 160 -12.69 12.39 -3.89
C ALA A 160 -13.23 11.97 -5.26
N GLY A 161 -14.55 11.96 -5.41
CA GLY A 161 -15.21 11.71 -6.69
C GLY A 161 -14.94 10.30 -7.25
N ASN A 162 -14.76 10.22 -8.57
CA ASN A 162 -14.47 8.98 -9.28
C ASN A 162 -13.22 9.17 -10.16
N PRO A 163 -12.01 9.00 -9.59
CA PRO A 163 -10.77 9.14 -10.34
C PRO A 163 -10.77 8.27 -11.61
N MET A 164 -10.17 8.77 -12.67
CA MET A 164 -10.09 8.16 -14.00
C MET A 164 -8.68 8.33 -14.61
N GLY A 165 -7.64 8.04 -13.82
CA GLY A 165 -6.25 8.08 -14.28
C GLY A 165 -5.43 9.24 -13.71
N GLU A 166 -6.01 10.07 -12.83
CA GLU A 166 -5.23 11.01 -12.03
C GLU A 166 -4.24 10.27 -11.13
N LEU A 167 -3.16 10.93 -10.75
CA LEU A 167 -2.01 10.32 -10.12
C LEU A 167 -1.97 10.57 -8.61
N LEU A 168 -1.58 9.55 -7.84
CA LEU A 168 -1.05 9.71 -6.50
C LEU A 168 0.46 9.48 -6.54
N GLY A 169 1.23 10.52 -6.21
CA GLY A 169 2.65 10.35 -5.90
C GLY A 169 2.83 9.80 -4.50
N TYR A 170 3.69 8.80 -4.35
CA TYR A 170 4.12 8.41 -3.02
C TYR A 170 5.54 7.84 -3.02
N ALA A 171 6.26 8.11 -1.93
CA ALA A 171 7.61 7.62 -1.71
C ALA A 171 7.81 7.20 -0.26
N TRP A 172 8.49 6.08 -0.07
CA TRP A 172 9.03 5.70 1.22
C TRP A 172 10.46 6.22 1.33
N MET A 173 10.81 6.82 2.46
CA MET A 173 12.15 7.31 2.77
C MET A 173 12.51 6.93 4.20
N ALA A 174 13.64 6.26 4.39
CA ALA A 174 14.21 6.04 5.71
C ALA A 174 14.61 7.39 6.30
N LEU A 175 13.98 7.80 7.40
CA LEU A 175 14.35 8.99 8.17
C LEU A 175 14.98 8.59 9.51
N PRO A 176 16.04 9.27 9.96
CA PRO A 176 16.64 9.01 11.27
C PRO A 176 15.86 9.79 12.32
N LEU A 177 14.73 9.26 12.79
CA LEU A 177 13.90 9.93 13.80
C LEU A 177 14.31 9.58 15.23
N THR A 178 14.95 8.43 15.42
CA THR A 178 15.45 7.92 16.71
C THR A 178 16.94 7.59 16.63
N GLU A 179 17.61 7.48 17.77
CA GLU A 179 18.98 6.94 17.83
C GLU A 179 18.91 5.40 17.74
N PRO A 180 19.92 4.74 17.13
CA PRO A 180 20.05 3.29 17.24
C PRO A 180 20.29 2.88 18.69
N ARG A 181 19.96 1.63 19.03
CA ARG A 181 20.08 1.06 20.38
C ARG A 181 20.38 -0.43 20.33
N ASP A 182 20.95 -0.94 21.41
CA ASP A 182 21.34 -2.36 21.52
C ASP A 182 20.29 -3.23 22.22
N ASP A 183 19.45 -2.64 23.09
CA ASP A 183 18.49 -3.37 23.92
C ASP A 183 17.01 -3.09 23.54
N PRO A 184 16.10 -4.08 23.65
CA PRO A 184 16.36 -5.48 24.05
C PRO A 184 16.99 -6.33 22.93
N GLN A 185 17.09 -5.78 21.72
CA GLN A 185 17.85 -6.31 20.60
C GLN A 185 18.37 -5.14 19.75
N PRO A 186 19.47 -5.32 18.98
CA PRO A 186 19.98 -4.29 18.11
C PRO A 186 18.88 -3.74 17.20
N THR A 187 18.65 -2.44 17.29
CA THR A 187 17.66 -1.70 16.52
C THR A 187 18.34 -0.48 15.90
N GLY A 188 18.29 -0.39 14.58
CA GLY A 188 18.79 0.73 13.80
C GLY A 188 17.92 1.98 13.91
N ASP A 189 18.21 2.95 13.06
CA ASP A 189 17.59 4.27 13.08
C ASP A 189 16.66 4.55 11.89
N GLN A 190 16.44 3.57 11.01
CA GLN A 190 15.64 3.77 9.81
C GLN A 190 14.14 3.74 10.13
N SER A 191 13.56 4.93 10.28
CA SER A 191 12.11 5.13 10.35
C SER A 191 11.57 5.32 8.92
N TRP A 192 11.16 4.23 8.28
CA TRP A 192 10.59 4.27 6.93
C TRP A 192 9.31 5.10 6.92
N THR A 193 9.40 6.30 6.34
CA THR A 193 8.37 7.34 6.37
C THR A 193 7.75 7.48 4.99
N ILE A 194 6.42 7.43 4.90
CA ILE A 194 5.69 7.64 3.65
C ILE A 194 5.44 9.12 3.43
N PHE A 195 5.81 9.60 2.25
CA PHE A 195 5.48 10.90 1.71
C PHE A 195 4.44 10.73 0.61
N LEU A 196 3.42 11.57 0.61
CA LEU A 196 2.38 11.60 -0.42
C LEU A 196 2.47 12.89 -1.23
N ASP A 197 2.01 12.84 -2.48
CA ASP A 197 1.84 13.96 -3.39
C ASP A 197 0.50 13.80 -4.11
N ALA A 198 -0.53 14.43 -3.52
CA ALA A 198 -1.90 14.51 -4.01
C ALA A 198 -2.27 15.99 -4.21
N ALA A 199 -3.34 16.28 -4.95
CA ALA A 199 -3.74 17.65 -5.26
C ALA A 199 -4.06 18.48 -4.00
N ASN A 200 -4.57 17.84 -2.95
CA ASN A 200 -4.98 18.46 -1.69
C ASN A 200 -4.13 18.06 -0.47
N PHE A 201 -3.09 17.22 -0.65
CA PHE A 201 -2.17 16.86 0.43
C PHE A 201 -0.79 16.49 -0.11
N LYS A 202 0.26 17.09 0.46
CA LYS A 202 1.65 16.77 0.17
C LYS A 202 2.46 16.65 1.46
N GLY A 203 3.39 15.72 1.51
CA GLY A 203 4.33 15.57 2.62
C GLY A 203 4.17 14.29 3.43
N PRO A 204 4.80 14.20 4.60
CA PRO A 204 4.88 12.96 5.36
C PRO A 204 3.55 12.65 6.06
N LEU A 205 3.09 11.41 5.93
CA LEU A 205 1.86 10.95 6.55
C LEU A 205 2.13 10.15 7.84
N ALA A 206 2.98 9.13 7.77
CA ALA A 206 3.28 8.22 8.88
C ALA A 206 4.63 7.51 8.65
N TYR A 207 5.13 6.80 9.67
CA TYR A 207 6.30 5.94 9.52
C TYR A 207 6.17 4.63 10.32
N TYR A 208 6.89 3.61 9.86
CA TYR A 208 7.10 2.38 10.64
C TYR A 208 8.21 2.57 11.65
N LEU A 209 7.92 2.25 12.91
CA LEU A 209 8.93 2.34 13.97
C LEU A 209 10.07 1.36 13.68
N PRO A 210 11.35 1.73 13.91
CA PRO A 210 12.48 0.81 13.78
C PRO A 210 12.26 -0.51 14.55
N GLU A 211 11.68 -0.42 15.74
CA GLU A 211 11.33 -1.57 16.58
C GLU A 211 10.29 -2.50 15.97
N CYS A 212 9.44 -2.00 15.06
CA CYS A 212 8.49 -2.84 14.32
C CYS A 212 9.26 -3.94 13.57
N TRP A 213 10.38 -3.56 12.94
CA TRP A 213 11.22 -4.44 12.14
C TRP A 213 12.15 -5.28 13.00
N SER A 214 12.87 -4.68 13.96
CA SER A 214 13.88 -5.42 14.72
C SER A 214 13.30 -6.45 15.69
N ARG A 215 12.01 -6.34 16.07
CA ARG A 215 11.38 -7.24 17.07
C ARG A 215 11.55 -8.72 16.74
N ILE A 216 11.50 -9.10 15.46
CA ILE A 216 11.65 -10.51 15.03
C ILE A 216 13.00 -11.11 15.46
N SER A 217 14.04 -10.29 15.59
CA SER A 217 15.39 -10.76 15.89
C SER A 217 15.68 -10.95 17.38
N ARG A 218 14.73 -10.62 18.28
CA ARG A 218 14.94 -10.63 19.74
C ARG A 218 15.50 -11.95 20.25
N ASP A 219 14.92 -13.06 19.80
CA ASP A 219 15.32 -14.42 20.18
C ASP A 219 16.00 -15.16 19.01
N PHE A 220 16.43 -14.42 17.98
CA PHE A 220 17.03 -14.98 16.77
C PHE A 220 18.24 -14.13 16.31
N PRO A 221 19.42 -14.29 16.96
CA PRO A 221 20.57 -13.39 16.76
C PRO A 221 21.12 -13.31 15.33
N PHE A 222 20.82 -14.29 14.47
CA PHE A 222 21.22 -14.26 13.06
C PHE A 222 20.62 -13.04 12.32
N ASP A 223 19.45 -12.58 12.75
CA ASP A 223 18.74 -11.46 12.12
C ASP A 223 19.17 -10.08 12.64
N HIS A 224 20.10 -10.02 13.61
CA HIS A 224 20.64 -8.75 14.10
C HIS A 224 21.24 -7.93 12.94
N GLY A 225 20.71 -6.72 12.75
CA GLY A 225 21.15 -5.83 11.67
C GLY A 225 20.79 -6.30 10.25
N ARG A 226 19.84 -7.23 10.11
CA ARG A 226 19.32 -7.73 8.81
C ARG A 226 17.95 -7.17 8.43
N CYS A 227 17.30 -6.50 9.37
CA CYS A 227 15.96 -5.96 9.24
C CYS A 227 15.94 -4.56 8.58
N LEU A 228 14.77 -4.09 8.16
CA LEU A 228 14.56 -2.80 7.49
C LEU A 228 14.90 -1.58 8.36
N ASP A 229 14.97 -1.72 9.68
CA ASP A 229 15.46 -0.66 10.57
C ASP A 229 16.97 -0.38 10.41
N ALA A 230 17.73 -1.33 9.84
CA ALA A 230 19.19 -1.26 9.73
C ALA A 230 19.70 -1.38 8.29
N ARG A 231 19.07 -2.21 7.45
CA ARG A 231 19.50 -2.47 6.07
C ARG A 231 18.85 -1.51 5.07
N PRO A 232 19.53 -1.17 3.96
CA PRO A 232 18.87 -0.56 2.82
C PRO A 232 17.86 -1.52 2.17
N ALA A 233 17.00 -0.99 1.30
CA ALA A 233 16.07 -1.78 0.50
C ALA A 233 16.79 -2.76 -0.45
N ALA A 234 16.20 -3.91 -0.74
CA ALA A 234 16.69 -4.87 -1.70
C ALA A 234 16.33 -4.44 -3.14
N GLY A 235 17.29 -3.83 -3.84
CA GLY A 235 17.19 -3.55 -5.28
C GLY A 235 16.28 -2.37 -5.67
N GLY A 236 15.71 -2.44 -6.87
CA GLY A 236 14.95 -1.36 -7.49
C GLY A 236 13.43 -1.59 -7.43
N THR A 237 12.68 -0.54 -7.12
CA THR A 237 11.21 -0.50 -7.11
C THR A 237 10.70 0.16 -8.40
N ALA A 238 9.66 -0.36 -9.04
CA ALA A 238 9.10 0.26 -10.27
C ALA A 238 7.57 0.35 -10.34
N GLY A 239 6.84 -0.05 -9.28
CA GLY A 239 5.39 0.02 -9.24
C GLY A 239 4.72 -1.05 -10.12
N SER A 240 4.21 -2.13 -9.52
CA SER A 240 3.54 -3.22 -10.25
C SER A 240 2.12 -3.44 -9.72
N MET A 241 1.22 -3.91 -10.58
CA MET A 241 -0.12 -4.33 -10.17
C MET A 241 -0.14 -5.82 -9.89
N GLU A 242 -0.57 -6.20 -8.70
CA GLU A 242 -0.78 -7.60 -8.31
C GLU A 242 -2.26 -7.95 -8.36
N ILE A 243 -2.57 -9.01 -9.09
CA ILE A 243 -3.91 -9.60 -9.13
C ILE A 243 -3.88 -10.86 -8.30
N ASN A 244 -4.54 -10.82 -7.14
CA ASN A 244 -4.54 -11.92 -6.19
C ASN A 244 -5.88 -12.65 -6.10
N THR A 245 -7.02 -11.96 -6.01
CA THR A 245 -8.30 -12.64 -5.76
C THR A 245 -9.43 -11.94 -6.50
N VAL A 246 -9.72 -12.40 -7.71
CA VAL A 246 -10.88 -11.95 -8.49
C VAL A 246 -11.97 -13.04 -8.45
N PRO A 247 -13.22 -12.72 -8.07
CA PRO A 247 -14.29 -13.70 -8.09
C PRO A 247 -14.65 -14.09 -9.53
N GLU A 248 -15.13 -15.32 -9.71
CA GLU A 248 -15.69 -15.77 -10.98
C GLU A 248 -17.00 -16.54 -10.78
N PHE A 249 -17.81 -16.55 -11.83
CA PHE A 249 -18.85 -17.55 -12.03
C PHE A 249 -18.38 -18.55 -13.08
N ARG A 250 -18.62 -19.84 -12.84
CA ARG A 250 -18.27 -20.92 -13.76
C ARG A 250 -19.46 -21.84 -14.01
N VAL A 251 -19.58 -22.31 -15.24
CA VAL A 251 -20.62 -23.26 -15.65
C VAL A 251 -20.02 -24.24 -16.65
N THR A 252 -20.37 -25.51 -16.51
CA THR A 252 -20.05 -26.57 -17.48
C THR A 252 -21.37 -26.99 -18.11
N THR A 253 -21.43 -26.99 -19.44
CA THR A 253 -22.59 -27.44 -20.22
C THR A 253 -22.72 -28.96 -20.20
N ASP A 254 -23.86 -29.48 -20.65
CA ASP A 254 -24.09 -30.93 -20.76
C ASP A 254 -23.11 -31.60 -21.74
N ASP A 255 -22.61 -30.85 -22.72
CA ASP A 255 -21.56 -31.28 -23.67
C ASP A 255 -20.13 -31.23 -23.07
N GLY A 256 -20.01 -30.87 -21.79
CA GLY A 256 -18.73 -30.82 -21.08
C GLY A 256 -17.90 -29.55 -21.29
N GLU A 257 -18.42 -28.55 -22.00
CA GLU A 257 -17.71 -27.29 -22.22
C GLU A 257 -17.83 -26.37 -21.00
N THR A 258 -16.71 -25.80 -20.55
CA THR A 258 -16.70 -24.90 -19.38
C THR A 258 -16.53 -23.44 -19.79
N TYR A 259 -17.42 -22.60 -19.27
CA TYR A 259 -17.45 -21.16 -19.46
C TYR A 259 -17.26 -20.45 -18.12
N ALA A 260 -16.56 -19.33 -18.12
CA ALA A 260 -16.30 -18.51 -16.94
C ALA A 260 -16.58 -17.02 -17.21
N LYS A 261 -17.06 -16.34 -16.17
CA LYS A 261 -17.30 -14.89 -16.13
C LYS A 261 -16.57 -14.29 -14.94
N ILE A 262 -15.87 -13.17 -15.15
CA ILE A 262 -15.30 -12.33 -14.08
C ILE A 262 -16.00 -10.97 -14.01
N PRO A 263 -15.77 -10.13 -13.00
CA PRO A 263 -16.19 -8.75 -13.02
C PRO A 263 -15.62 -7.98 -14.21
N GLN A 264 -16.35 -6.99 -14.72
CA GLN A 264 -15.79 -6.07 -15.71
C GLN A 264 -14.64 -5.29 -15.07
N LEU A 265 -13.43 -5.47 -15.61
CA LEU A 265 -12.29 -4.63 -15.27
C LEU A 265 -12.14 -3.56 -16.35
N GLN A 266 -11.86 -2.33 -15.93
CA GLN A 266 -11.82 -1.18 -16.83
C GLN A 266 -10.57 -0.33 -16.59
N PHE A 267 -10.03 0.25 -17.65
CA PHE A 267 -8.78 1.01 -17.62
C PHE A 267 -8.95 2.33 -18.38
N PRO A 268 -8.59 3.49 -17.79
CA PRO A 268 -8.61 4.75 -18.53
C PRO A 268 -7.62 4.68 -19.68
N VAL A 269 -7.98 5.23 -20.83
CA VAL A 269 -7.10 5.35 -21.99
C VAL A 269 -7.07 6.78 -22.50
N ASP A 270 -5.89 7.21 -22.92
CA ASP A 270 -5.74 8.45 -23.68
C ASP A 270 -6.09 8.27 -25.16
N ASP A 271 -5.99 9.36 -25.92
CA ASP A 271 -6.31 9.41 -27.35
C ASP A 271 -5.40 8.51 -28.21
N GLU A 272 -4.26 8.06 -27.66
CA GLU A 272 -3.37 7.09 -28.29
C GLU A 272 -3.62 5.64 -27.85
N GLY A 273 -4.70 5.39 -27.10
CA GLY A 273 -5.05 4.07 -26.60
C GLY A 273 -4.12 3.56 -25.51
N ARG A 274 -3.50 4.46 -24.74
CA ARG A 274 -2.56 4.10 -23.66
C ARG A 274 -3.23 4.27 -22.31
N THR A 275 -3.07 3.28 -21.45
CA THR A 275 -3.29 3.43 -20.01
C THR A 275 -1.95 3.71 -19.36
N VAL A 276 -1.80 4.87 -18.72
CA VAL A 276 -0.67 5.14 -17.82
C VAL A 276 -0.93 4.42 -16.50
N LEU A 277 0.09 3.73 -15.98
CA LEU A 277 0.02 3.06 -14.67
C LEU A 277 0.98 3.69 -13.68
N VAL A 278 2.25 3.84 -14.08
CA VAL A 278 3.31 4.37 -13.23
C VAL A 278 4.21 5.32 -14.02
N ARG A 279 4.66 6.39 -13.38
CA ARG A 279 5.73 7.25 -13.88
C ARG A 279 6.60 7.78 -12.74
N ASP A 280 7.67 8.47 -13.13
CA ASP A 280 8.55 9.17 -12.20
C ASP A 280 9.19 8.26 -11.14
N VAL A 281 9.43 6.98 -11.51
CA VAL A 281 10.16 6.04 -10.67
C VAL A 281 11.51 6.63 -10.27
N THR A 282 11.72 6.77 -8.98
CA THR A 282 12.89 7.44 -8.40
C THR A 282 13.37 6.71 -7.15
N MET A 283 14.65 6.38 -7.13
CA MET A 283 15.36 5.77 -6.00
C MET A 283 16.14 6.86 -5.25
N TYR A 284 16.20 6.78 -3.93
CA TYR A 284 16.75 7.82 -3.08
C TYR A 284 17.89 7.33 -2.20
N SER A 285 18.95 8.11 -2.18
CA SER A 285 20.06 7.99 -1.23
C SER A 285 19.79 8.77 0.05
N LYS A 286 20.64 8.57 1.07
CA LYS A 286 20.57 9.37 2.30
C LYS A 286 20.68 10.88 2.05
N ALA A 287 21.44 11.28 1.03
CA ALA A 287 21.61 12.67 0.65
C ALA A 287 20.31 13.34 0.13
N ALA A 288 19.29 12.55 -0.24
CA ALA A 288 18.01 13.08 -0.67
C ALA A 288 17.27 13.81 0.47
N LEU A 289 17.28 13.25 1.69
CA LEU A 289 16.59 13.85 2.85
C LEU A 289 17.10 13.36 4.22
N TYR A 290 17.52 12.09 4.34
CA TYR A 290 17.98 11.50 5.60
C TYR A 290 19.06 12.35 6.28
N ASP A 291 20.10 12.75 5.54
CA ASP A 291 21.26 13.47 6.10
C ASP A 291 20.86 14.86 6.64
N ASP A 292 19.91 15.50 5.98
CA ASP A 292 19.35 16.78 6.38
C ASP A 292 18.54 16.67 7.67
N VAL A 293 17.71 15.63 7.79
CA VAL A 293 16.95 15.33 9.01
C VAL A 293 17.89 14.98 10.16
N LEU A 294 18.96 14.21 9.90
CA LEU A 294 19.96 13.89 10.92
C LEU A 294 20.66 15.14 11.45
N ARG A 295 21.11 16.04 10.56
CA ARG A 295 21.70 17.33 10.96
C ARG A 295 20.72 18.17 11.75
N TRP A 296 19.45 18.21 11.36
CA TRP A 296 18.41 18.93 12.08
C TRP A 296 18.20 18.40 13.50
N ARG A 297 18.17 17.07 13.66
CA ARG A 297 18.04 16.41 14.96
C ARG A 297 19.23 16.72 15.88
N LYS A 298 20.42 16.90 15.30
CA LYS A 298 21.67 17.31 15.97
C LYS A 298 21.81 18.82 16.19
N GLY A 299 20.74 19.60 16.01
CA GLY A 299 20.71 21.04 16.29
C GLY A 299 20.98 21.95 15.10
N GLY A 300 21.15 21.40 13.90
CA GLY A 300 21.23 22.16 12.65
C GLY A 300 19.90 22.84 12.26
N PRO A 301 19.88 23.59 11.13
CA PRO A 301 18.68 24.25 10.64
C PRO A 301 17.60 23.25 10.21
N ALA A 302 16.34 23.71 10.19
CA ALA A 302 15.23 22.92 9.67
C ALA A 302 15.37 22.75 8.14
N PRO A 303 15.32 21.52 7.61
CA PRO A 303 15.26 21.30 6.18
C PRO A 303 13.87 21.61 5.64
N SER A 304 13.76 21.91 4.35
CA SER A 304 12.46 22.13 3.69
C SER A 304 11.58 20.88 3.68
N GLY A 305 12.18 19.69 3.80
CA GLY A 305 11.49 18.40 3.62
C GLY A 305 11.49 17.92 2.17
N ALA A 306 11.86 18.78 1.21
CA ALA A 306 11.97 18.41 -0.20
C ALA A 306 13.10 17.41 -0.45
N PHE A 307 12.82 16.41 -1.28
CA PHE A 307 13.78 15.40 -1.70
C PHE A 307 14.76 16.03 -2.69
N LYS A 308 16.04 16.05 -2.33
CA LYS A 308 17.08 16.64 -3.17
C LYS A 308 17.37 15.78 -4.38
N THR A 309 17.42 16.41 -5.55
CA THR A 309 17.80 15.77 -6.81
C THR A 309 19.22 15.20 -6.79
N THR A 310 20.14 15.79 -6.01
CA THR A 310 21.51 15.26 -5.82
C THR A 310 21.55 13.88 -5.19
N GLY A 311 20.51 13.50 -4.45
CA GLY A 311 20.37 12.18 -3.85
C GLY A 311 19.35 11.29 -4.56
N ALA A 312 18.84 11.71 -5.72
CA ALA A 312 17.81 11.01 -6.47
C ALA A 312 18.39 10.38 -7.74
N MET A 313 17.94 9.17 -8.06
CA MET A 313 18.28 8.45 -9.29
C MET A 313 17.01 7.93 -9.94
N LYS A 314 16.83 8.21 -11.24
CA LYS A 314 15.79 7.57 -12.05
C LYS A 314 16.38 6.31 -12.70
N PRO A 315 15.95 5.09 -12.29
CA PRO A 315 16.40 3.87 -12.93
C PRO A 315 15.70 3.68 -14.28
N ASP A 316 16.30 2.91 -15.19
CA ASP A 316 15.58 2.41 -16.36
C ASP A 316 14.41 1.53 -15.91
N VAL A 317 13.21 1.75 -16.47
CA VAL A 317 12.06 0.89 -16.20
C VAL A 317 11.89 -0.06 -17.38
N GLY A 318 11.74 -1.35 -17.07
CA GLY A 318 11.39 -2.39 -18.02
C GLY A 318 10.04 -3.03 -17.68
N THR A 319 9.54 -3.84 -18.60
CA THR A 319 8.27 -4.57 -18.45
C THR A 319 8.34 -5.93 -19.13
N ARG A 320 7.36 -6.78 -18.83
CA ARG A 320 7.21 -8.13 -19.38
C ARG A 320 5.75 -8.41 -19.74
N PRO A 321 5.47 -9.38 -20.64
CA PRO A 321 4.10 -9.78 -20.97
C PRO A 321 3.28 -10.10 -19.70
N VAL A 322 1.98 -9.77 -19.73
CA VAL A 322 1.04 -10.09 -18.64
C VAL A 322 0.97 -11.61 -18.43
N THR A 323 0.86 -12.01 -17.16
CA THR A 323 0.94 -13.41 -16.72
C THR A 323 -0.40 -13.95 -16.20
N TYR A 324 -1.52 -13.47 -16.75
CA TYR A 324 -2.83 -13.81 -16.22
C TYR A 324 -3.17 -15.30 -16.27
N ARG A 325 -3.78 -15.78 -15.19
CA ARG A 325 -4.28 -17.14 -15.03
C ARG A 325 -5.70 -17.14 -14.49
N GLN A 326 -6.46 -18.15 -14.87
CA GLN A 326 -7.78 -18.48 -14.34
C GLN A 326 -7.77 -19.92 -13.87
N ASP A 327 -7.83 -20.11 -12.55
CA ASP A 327 -7.72 -21.43 -11.92
C ASP A 327 -6.51 -22.20 -12.47
N GLU A 328 -5.33 -21.58 -12.29
CA GLU A 328 -4.01 -22.04 -12.74
C GLU A 328 -3.78 -22.09 -14.26
N LYS A 329 -4.84 -22.14 -15.07
CA LYS A 329 -4.75 -22.12 -16.55
C LYS A 329 -4.35 -20.75 -17.07
N LYS A 330 -3.39 -20.70 -17.98
CA LYS A 330 -2.95 -19.45 -18.62
C LYS A 330 -4.05 -18.89 -19.52
N ILE A 331 -4.31 -17.59 -19.42
CA ILE A 331 -5.21 -16.90 -20.35
C ILE A 331 -4.44 -16.53 -21.62
N THR A 332 -4.99 -16.88 -22.77
CA THR A 332 -4.39 -16.59 -24.09
C THR A 332 -5.03 -15.36 -24.75
N GLY A 333 -4.29 -14.71 -25.65
CA GLY A 333 -4.79 -13.56 -26.42
C GLY A 333 -4.75 -12.21 -25.69
N VAL A 334 -4.68 -12.16 -24.36
CA VAL A 334 -4.72 -10.90 -23.60
C VAL A 334 -3.52 -9.98 -23.89
N ASN A 335 -2.31 -10.53 -23.98
CA ASN A 335 -1.10 -9.75 -24.31
C ASN A 335 -1.17 -9.06 -25.69
N ARG A 336 -1.98 -9.57 -26.62
CA ARG A 336 -2.21 -8.93 -27.93
C ARG A 336 -3.21 -7.77 -27.82
N LEU A 337 -4.14 -7.85 -26.86
CA LEU A 337 -5.14 -6.81 -26.62
C LEU A 337 -4.55 -5.63 -25.85
N ALA A 338 -3.95 -5.93 -24.70
CA ALA A 338 -3.31 -4.97 -23.81
C ALA A 338 -1.85 -5.39 -23.65
N THR A 339 -0.93 -4.67 -24.29
CA THR A 339 0.50 -4.94 -24.28
C THR A 339 1.18 -4.06 -23.22
N PRO A 340 1.76 -4.65 -22.15
CA PRO A 340 2.60 -3.90 -21.22
C PRO A 340 3.72 -3.19 -21.95
N THR A 341 3.81 -1.87 -21.76
CA THR A 341 4.71 -1.01 -22.52
C THR A 341 5.35 0.01 -21.59
N VAL A 342 6.63 0.33 -21.84
CA VAL A 342 7.30 1.50 -21.26
C VAL A 342 7.35 2.57 -22.35
N PHE A 343 6.53 3.60 -22.20
CA PHE A 343 6.41 4.72 -23.12
C PHE A 343 7.57 5.73 -22.93
N PRO A 344 7.77 6.66 -23.89
CA PRO A 344 8.76 7.73 -23.75
C PRO A 344 8.66 8.46 -22.40
N GLY A 345 9.81 8.80 -21.82
CA GLY A 345 9.88 9.38 -20.47
C GLY A 345 9.81 8.37 -19.34
N ASN A 346 10.03 7.08 -19.62
CA ASN A 346 10.08 6.00 -18.61
C ASN A 346 8.73 5.78 -17.91
N VAL A 347 7.64 5.89 -18.68
CA VAL A 347 6.26 5.79 -18.20
C VAL A 347 5.76 4.38 -18.47
N PHE A 348 5.49 3.62 -17.41
CA PHE A 348 4.96 2.27 -17.51
C PHE A 348 3.44 2.27 -17.63
N GLY A 349 2.92 1.43 -18.52
CA GLY A 349 1.48 1.28 -18.73
C GLY A 349 1.10 0.14 -19.66
N LEU A 350 -0.10 0.25 -20.25
CA LEU A 350 -0.65 -0.70 -21.22
C LEU A 350 -0.93 0.03 -22.54
N GLN A 351 -0.47 -0.52 -23.64
CA GLN A 351 -0.94 -0.16 -24.98
C GLN A 351 -2.13 -1.05 -25.34
N TRP A 352 -3.28 -0.44 -25.62
CA TRP A 352 -4.44 -1.14 -26.15
C TRP A 352 -4.40 -1.14 -27.68
N ASN A 353 -4.43 -2.32 -28.27
CA ASN A 353 -4.25 -2.50 -29.72
C ASN A 353 -5.57 -2.76 -30.48
N ASP A 354 -6.69 -2.84 -29.77
CA ASP A 354 -8.01 -3.08 -30.34
C ASP A 354 -8.96 -1.95 -29.91
N PRO A 355 -9.29 -1.01 -30.81
CA PRO A 355 -10.17 0.11 -30.45
C PRO A 355 -11.60 -0.35 -30.14
N THR A 356 -12.00 -1.57 -30.51
CA THR A 356 -13.37 -2.06 -30.25
C THR A 356 -13.64 -2.36 -28.78
N VAL A 357 -12.58 -2.56 -27.98
CA VAL A 357 -12.71 -2.70 -26.52
C VAL A 357 -12.68 -1.37 -25.78
N VAL A 358 -12.45 -0.27 -26.49
CA VAL A 358 -12.42 1.08 -25.93
C VAL A 358 -13.76 1.75 -26.16
N LYS A 359 -14.38 2.24 -25.09
CA LYS A 359 -15.62 3.02 -25.12
C LYS A 359 -15.47 4.21 -24.18
N ASP A 360 -15.79 5.39 -24.68
CA ASP A 360 -15.81 6.64 -23.89
C ASP A 360 -14.52 6.87 -23.07
N GLY A 361 -13.35 6.64 -23.70
CA GLY A 361 -12.04 6.81 -23.04
C GLY A 361 -11.68 5.70 -22.04
N VAL A 362 -12.40 4.58 -22.05
CA VAL A 362 -12.17 3.46 -21.12
C VAL A 362 -12.04 2.15 -21.91
N ALA A 363 -10.95 1.44 -21.68
CA ALA A 363 -10.74 0.09 -22.21
C ALA A 363 -11.34 -0.98 -21.29
N CYS A 364 -12.14 -1.87 -21.86
CA CYS A 364 -12.76 -2.99 -21.18
C CYS A 364 -11.90 -4.24 -21.28
N PHE A 365 -11.44 -4.75 -20.14
CA PHE A 365 -10.79 -6.06 -20.07
C PHE A 365 -11.79 -7.19 -20.42
N PRO A 366 -11.36 -8.30 -21.02
CA PRO A 366 -12.24 -9.43 -21.32
C PRO A 366 -12.93 -9.99 -20.07
N THR A 367 -14.25 -10.16 -20.16
CA THR A 367 -15.11 -10.57 -19.04
C THR A 367 -15.51 -12.05 -19.12
N TYR A 368 -15.50 -12.63 -20.33
CA TYR A 368 -15.95 -14.00 -20.61
C TYR A 368 -14.82 -14.86 -21.14
N PHE A 369 -14.79 -16.11 -20.71
CA PHE A 369 -13.75 -17.06 -21.04
C PHE A 369 -14.32 -18.46 -21.26
N ARG A 370 -13.69 -19.24 -22.13
CA ARG A 370 -13.99 -20.65 -22.37
C ARG A 370 -12.75 -21.51 -22.15
N ASP A 371 -12.95 -22.70 -21.61
CA ASP A 371 -11.90 -23.71 -21.54
C ASP A 371 -11.39 -24.12 -22.91
N ALA A 372 -10.07 -24.21 -23.03
CA ALA A 372 -9.36 -24.63 -24.23
C ALA A 372 -8.17 -25.53 -23.83
N GLY A 373 -8.50 -26.70 -23.25
CA GLY A 373 -7.53 -27.63 -22.67
C GLY A 373 -6.80 -27.04 -21.47
N GLU A 374 -5.47 -26.96 -21.57
CA GLU A 374 -4.56 -26.40 -20.55
C GLU A 374 -4.57 -24.86 -20.48
N THR A 375 -5.36 -24.21 -21.33
CA THR A 375 -5.46 -22.76 -21.41
C THR A 375 -6.89 -22.28 -21.28
N ARG A 376 -7.04 -20.99 -21.03
CA ARG A 376 -8.31 -20.29 -21.12
C ARG A 376 -8.30 -19.34 -22.32
N ALA A 377 -9.31 -19.45 -23.17
CA ALA A 377 -9.49 -18.54 -24.30
C ALA A 377 -10.45 -17.42 -23.90
N ARG A 378 -10.10 -16.17 -24.24
CA ARG A 378 -11.06 -15.05 -24.17
C ARG A 378 -12.16 -15.27 -25.21
N ILE A 379 -13.40 -14.98 -24.86
CA ILE A 379 -14.55 -15.01 -25.77
C ILE A 379 -15.40 -13.74 -25.57
N THR A 380 -16.37 -13.50 -26.45
CA THR A 380 -17.34 -12.42 -26.30
C THR A 380 -18.59 -12.91 -25.58
N GLU A 381 -19.46 -11.98 -25.17
CA GLU A 381 -20.76 -12.32 -24.60
C GLU A 381 -21.62 -13.16 -25.56
N ALA A 382 -21.55 -12.88 -26.86
CA ALA A 382 -22.31 -13.59 -27.89
C ALA A 382 -21.89 -15.05 -28.07
N ASP A 383 -20.68 -15.41 -27.61
CA ASP A 383 -20.15 -16.77 -27.66
C ASP A 383 -20.58 -17.62 -26.45
N VAL A 384 -21.25 -17.02 -25.46
CA VAL A 384 -21.72 -17.73 -24.26
C VAL A 384 -23.10 -18.34 -24.55
N PRO A 385 -23.28 -19.67 -24.45
CA PRO A 385 -24.58 -20.29 -24.68
C PRO A 385 -25.65 -19.76 -23.72
N ALA A 386 -26.79 -19.33 -24.26
CA ALA A 386 -27.83 -18.61 -23.52
C ALA A 386 -28.46 -19.45 -22.39
N ASP A 387 -28.56 -20.76 -22.59
CA ASP A 387 -29.07 -21.76 -21.64
C ASP A 387 -28.19 -21.91 -20.39
N THR A 388 -26.92 -21.47 -20.43
CA THR A 388 -26.05 -21.48 -19.25
C THR A 388 -26.47 -20.50 -18.16
N GLY A 389 -27.22 -19.44 -18.51
CA GLY A 389 -27.57 -18.34 -17.60
C GLY A 389 -26.37 -17.52 -17.07
N LEU A 390 -25.16 -17.73 -17.60
CA LEU A 390 -23.92 -17.10 -17.13
C LEU A 390 -23.91 -15.59 -17.35
N VAL A 391 -24.42 -15.14 -18.51
CA VAL A 391 -24.51 -13.70 -18.86
C VAL A 391 -25.30 -12.93 -17.81
N GLY A 392 -26.43 -13.49 -17.34
CA GLY A 392 -27.29 -12.86 -16.34
C GLY A 392 -26.73 -12.83 -14.92
N GLN A 393 -25.56 -13.44 -14.64
CA GLN A 393 -25.00 -13.45 -13.30
C GLN A 393 -24.42 -12.12 -12.88
N VAL A 394 -24.69 -11.74 -11.63
CA VAL A 394 -24.28 -10.48 -11.02
C VAL A 394 -23.43 -10.77 -9.79
N PHE A 395 -22.20 -10.26 -9.76
CA PHE A 395 -21.34 -10.37 -8.58
C PHE A 395 -21.97 -9.67 -7.38
N PRO A 396 -21.98 -10.29 -6.19
CA PRO A 396 -22.55 -9.66 -5.00
C PRO A 396 -21.83 -8.37 -4.63
N GLY A 397 -22.61 -7.34 -4.31
CA GLY A 397 -22.09 -6.08 -3.78
C GLY A 397 -21.58 -6.19 -2.33
N PRO A 398 -21.17 -5.06 -1.73
CA PRO A 398 -20.69 -4.99 -0.36
C PRO A 398 -21.72 -5.48 0.65
N ARG A 399 -21.26 -5.90 1.84
CA ARG A 399 -22.18 -6.22 2.94
C ARG A 399 -22.88 -4.93 3.39
N PRO A 400 -24.21 -4.89 3.56
CA PRO A 400 -24.90 -3.67 3.96
C PRO A 400 -24.52 -3.16 5.36
N LYS A 401 -24.15 -4.07 6.28
CA LYS A 401 -23.73 -3.78 7.65
C LYS A 401 -22.49 -4.62 7.98
N PRO A 402 -21.30 -4.22 7.51
CA PRO A 402 -20.07 -4.89 7.92
C PRO A 402 -19.77 -4.57 9.40
N ASP A 403 -19.04 -5.45 10.07
CA ASP A 403 -18.59 -5.20 11.45
C ASP A 403 -17.72 -3.94 11.50
N PRO A 404 -17.88 -3.06 12.50
CA PRO A 404 -17.04 -1.88 12.60
C PRO A 404 -15.63 -2.25 13.05
N TYR A 405 -14.62 -1.51 12.62
CA TYR A 405 -13.34 -1.49 13.32
C TYR A 405 -13.55 -0.78 14.66
N SER A 406 -13.09 -1.36 15.78
CA SER A 406 -13.26 -0.74 17.10
C SER A 406 -12.09 -1.02 18.06
N ALA A 407 -11.44 0.05 18.52
CA ALA A 407 -10.52 0.01 19.67
C ALA A 407 -11.26 0.41 20.97
N GLU A 408 -12.59 0.53 20.92
CA GLU A 408 -13.41 1.04 22.00
C GLU A 408 -14.12 -0.07 22.80
N PRO A 409 -14.32 0.12 24.11
CA PRO A 409 -13.81 1.22 24.94
C PRO A 409 -12.27 1.19 25.03
N LEU A 410 -11.64 2.38 24.98
CA LEU A 410 -10.17 2.49 24.96
C LEU A 410 -9.57 1.82 26.21
N LYS A 411 -8.54 0.99 26.00
CA LYS A 411 -7.80 0.26 27.05
C LYS A 411 -6.31 0.21 26.72
N GLY A 412 -5.50 -0.18 27.70
CA GLY A 412 -4.06 -0.42 27.50
C GLY A 412 -3.36 0.78 26.85
N SER A 413 -2.57 0.51 25.81
CA SER A 413 -1.84 1.52 25.03
C SER A 413 -2.74 2.63 24.44
N TRP A 414 -4.03 2.37 24.25
CA TRP A 414 -4.99 3.34 23.72
C TRP A 414 -5.51 4.32 24.78
N ALA A 415 -5.53 3.92 26.05
CA ALA A 415 -6.15 4.69 27.14
C ALA A 415 -5.15 5.40 28.07
N SER A 416 -3.90 4.94 28.15
CA SER A 416 -2.89 5.52 29.05
C SER A 416 -1.55 5.68 28.33
N PRO A 417 -0.99 6.91 28.22
CA PRO A 417 -1.49 8.18 28.76
C PRO A 417 -2.79 8.70 28.11
N GLY A 418 -3.19 8.09 27.00
CA GLY A 418 -4.49 8.32 26.36
C GLY A 418 -4.58 9.61 25.54
N PRO A 419 -5.74 9.82 24.88
CA PRO A 419 -5.97 10.99 24.06
C PRO A 419 -6.08 12.27 24.91
N LYS A 420 -5.76 13.40 24.31
CA LYS A 420 -5.91 14.75 24.89
C LYS A 420 -7.21 15.44 24.51
N ALA A 421 -7.84 15.04 23.41
CA ALA A 421 -9.16 15.52 23.01
C ALA A 421 -9.90 14.47 22.17
N GLY A 422 -11.23 14.59 22.13
CA GLY A 422 -12.13 13.72 21.38
C GLY A 422 -13.18 13.07 22.29
N PRO A 423 -14.03 12.18 21.73
CA PRO A 423 -14.05 11.79 20.33
C PRO A 423 -14.50 12.90 19.38
N PHE A 424 -14.03 12.84 18.13
CA PHE A 424 -14.52 13.60 16.98
C PHE A 424 -14.98 12.63 15.91
N GLU A 425 -15.86 13.06 15.00
CA GLU A 425 -16.40 12.22 13.95
C GLU A 425 -16.44 12.92 12.59
N THR A 426 -16.34 12.12 11.54
CA THR A 426 -16.53 12.51 10.14
C THR A 426 -17.10 11.34 9.36
N VAL A 427 -17.72 11.60 8.20
CA VAL A 427 -18.27 10.58 7.32
C VAL A 427 -17.48 10.59 6.02
N LEU A 428 -16.87 9.47 5.68
CA LEU A 428 -16.03 9.34 4.49
C LEU A 428 -16.87 9.13 3.22
N ALA A 429 -16.24 9.29 2.07
CA ALA A 429 -16.80 9.04 0.73
C ALA A 429 -17.31 7.60 0.57
N ASP A 430 -16.81 6.66 1.37
CA ASP A 430 -17.30 5.28 1.39
C ASP A 430 -18.56 5.05 2.23
N GLY A 431 -19.12 6.12 2.80
CA GLY A 431 -20.30 6.12 3.66
C GLY A 431 -20.02 5.70 5.10
N SER A 432 -18.81 5.24 5.43
CA SER A 432 -18.45 4.90 6.80
C SER A 432 -18.26 6.15 7.65
N THR A 433 -18.70 6.08 8.90
CA THR A 433 -18.36 7.08 9.91
C THR A 433 -17.03 6.68 10.55
N VAL A 434 -16.10 7.63 10.65
CA VAL A 434 -14.84 7.49 11.37
C VAL A 434 -14.90 8.28 12.65
N ARG A 435 -14.50 7.66 13.76
CA ARG A 435 -14.28 8.32 15.04
C ARG A 435 -12.81 8.35 15.39
N TYR A 436 -12.33 9.51 15.80
CA TYR A 436 -10.92 9.73 16.08
C TYR A 436 -10.72 10.61 17.31
N HIS A 437 -9.52 10.52 17.87
CA HIS A 437 -9.08 11.27 19.03
C HIS A 437 -7.73 11.92 18.77
N TRP A 438 -7.44 13.03 19.44
CA TRP A 438 -6.15 13.70 19.33
C TRP A 438 -5.20 13.20 20.41
N TYR A 439 -4.08 12.63 20.00
CA TYR A 439 -3.01 12.22 20.89
C TYR A 439 -1.87 13.23 20.80
N ARG A 440 -1.22 13.50 21.93
CA ARG A 440 0.16 14.01 21.88
C ARG A 440 0.98 12.96 21.14
N PHE A 441 1.83 13.38 20.20
CA PHE A 441 2.50 12.45 19.28
C PHE A 441 3.17 11.26 19.99
N ILE A 442 3.93 11.51 21.07
CA ILE A 442 4.63 10.43 21.81
C ILE A 442 3.71 9.57 22.68
N ASP A 443 2.45 10.00 22.87
CA ASP A 443 1.43 9.28 23.61
C ASP A 443 0.54 8.42 22.69
N GLN A 444 0.84 8.37 21.37
CA GLN A 444 0.20 7.41 20.46
C GLN A 444 0.34 5.97 20.99
N PRO A 445 -0.63 5.08 20.71
CA PRO A 445 -0.61 3.70 21.21
C PRO A 445 0.70 2.96 20.89
N CYS A 446 1.24 3.18 19.68
CA CYS A 446 2.43 2.48 19.20
C CYS A 446 3.69 2.69 20.06
N PHE A 447 3.78 3.76 20.86
CA PHE A 447 4.96 4.02 21.69
C PHE A 447 4.89 3.42 23.09
N GLN A 448 3.71 2.97 23.55
CA GLN A 448 3.53 2.58 24.97
C GLN A 448 4.14 1.20 25.29
N GLN A 449 4.43 0.41 24.26
CA GLN A 449 5.07 -0.90 24.36
C GLN A 449 6.60 -0.85 24.57
N PHE A 450 7.23 0.33 24.48
CA PHE A 450 8.68 0.45 24.56
C PHE A 450 9.13 1.16 25.83
N ASP A 451 10.19 0.65 26.43
CA ASP A 451 10.86 1.25 27.59
C ASP A 451 11.78 2.39 27.16
N TRP A 452 11.20 3.43 26.56
CA TRP A 452 11.94 4.62 26.18
C TRP A 452 12.08 5.58 27.36
N THR A 453 13.30 6.06 27.57
CA THR A 453 13.58 7.08 28.59
C THR A 453 12.80 8.37 28.32
N PRO A 454 12.51 9.18 29.35
CA PRO A 454 11.90 10.50 29.18
C PRO A 454 12.67 11.39 28.19
N THR A 455 14.00 11.26 28.14
CA THR A 455 14.86 12.01 27.21
C THR A 455 14.58 11.63 25.76
N GLN A 456 14.51 10.33 25.44
CA GLN A 456 14.20 9.82 24.09
C GLN A 456 12.79 10.25 23.67
N ARG A 457 11.79 10.04 24.54
CA ARG A 457 10.39 10.45 24.30
C ARG A 457 10.28 11.95 24.00
N ASN A 458 10.95 12.78 24.80
CA ASN A 458 10.94 14.23 24.61
C ASN A 458 11.70 14.68 23.37
N ALA A 459 12.78 13.99 22.99
CA ALA A 459 13.52 14.28 21.75
C ALA A 459 12.65 14.04 20.52
N LEU A 460 11.96 12.90 20.44
CA LEU A 460 11.06 12.59 19.35
C LEU A 460 9.88 13.58 19.30
N GLN A 461 9.26 13.86 20.46
CA GLN A 461 8.19 14.87 20.51
C GLN A 461 8.64 16.23 19.96
N ARG A 462 9.87 16.68 20.30
CA ARG A 462 10.40 17.95 19.82
C ARG A 462 10.61 17.97 18.31
N ILE A 463 11.15 16.91 17.71
CA ILE A 463 11.35 16.89 16.25
C ILE A 463 10.00 16.92 15.52
N ILE A 464 8.97 16.24 16.02
CA ILE A 464 7.62 16.29 15.44
C ILE A 464 6.98 17.67 15.55
N VAL A 465 7.12 18.35 16.69
CA VAL A 465 6.67 19.75 16.84
C VAL A 465 7.32 20.64 15.79
N LYS A 466 8.62 20.43 15.51
CA LYS A 466 9.32 21.17 14.46
C LYS A 466 8.83 20.78 13.07
N MET A 467 8.58 19.50 12.79
CA MET A 467 7.98 19.05 11.52
C MET A 467 6.64 19.71 11.26
N HIS A 468 5.68 19.67 12.20
CA HIS A 468 4.37 20.33 12.01
C HIS A 468 4.51 21.86 11.79
N ARG A 469 5.56 22.47 12.33
CA ARG A 469 5.83 23.90 12.16
C ARG A 469 6.36 24.21 10.76
N HIS A 470 7.27 23.39 10.24
CA HIS A 470 8.07 23.71 9.05
C HIS A 470 7.64 22.98 7.78
N TRP A 471 6.93 21.86 7.89
CA TRP A 471 6.51 21.02 6.78
C TRP A 471 4.99 21.13 6.64
N LYS A 472 4.53 21.93 5.67
CA LYS A 472 3.11 22.17 5.39
C LYS A 472 2.58 21.23 4.32
N ILE A 473 1.27 21.04 4.30
CA ILE A 473 0.62 20.07 3.39
C ILE A 473 0.54 20.55 1.94
N ASP A 474 0.89 21.80 1.68
CA ASP A 474 0.90 22.48 0.39
C ASP A 474 2.32 22.77 -0.12
N ASP A 475 3.35 22.39 0.65
CA ASP A 475 4.75 22.43 0.20
C ASP A 475 5.04 21.33 -0.83
N GLN A 476 6.13 21.50 -1.59
CA GLN A 476 6.61 20.48 -2.53
C GLN A 476 7.66 19.58 -1.86
N TYR A 477 7.39 18.26 -1.81
CA TYR A 477 8.29 17.28 -1.20
C TYR A 477 8.93 16.36 -2.21
N LEU A 478 8.12 15.63 -2.96
CA LEU A 478 8.60 14.76 -4.03
C LEU A 478 9.08 15.60 -5.22
N PRO A 479 9.98 15.08 -6.07
CA PRO A 479 10.34 15.74 -7.32
C PRO A 479 9.10 16.08 -8.17
N GLU A 480 9.20 17.13 -8.98
CA GLU A 480 8.11 17.51 -9.87
C GLU A 480 7.73 16.36 -10.81
N ARG A 481 6.42 16.08 -10.90
CA ARG A 481 5.88 15.08 -11.81
C ARG A 481 6.11 15.48 -13.25
N THR A 482 6.39 14.52 -14.11
CA THR A 482 6.64 14.76 -15.54
C THR A 482 5.36 14.90 -16.38
N GLY A 483 4.18 14.72 -15.76
CA GLY A 483 2.89 15.07 -16.33
C GLY A 483 1.73 14.36 -15.62
N GLY A 484 0.52 14.48 -16.18
CA GLY A 484 -0.70 13.98 -15.56
C GLY A 484 -1.24 14.91 -14.47
N GLU A 485 -2.48 14.71 -14.08
CA GLU A 485 -3.13 15.45 -13.00
C GLU A 485 -3.02 14.67 -11.69
N LEU A 486 -3.06 15.36 -10.55
CA LEU A 486 -3.01 14.68 -9.25
C LEU A 486 -4.42 14.34 -8.78
N ALA A 487 -4.58 13.14 -8.23
CA ALA A 487 -5.81 12.73 -7.54
C ALA A 487 -5.98 13.56 -6.25
N SER A 488 -7.23 13.75 -5.83
CA SER A 488 -7.56 14.35 -4.54
C SER A 488 -8.02 13.27 -3.57
N PHE A 489 -7.51 13.31 -2.34
CA PHE A 489 -8.09 12.54 -1.25
C PHE A 489 -9.50 13.05 -0.92
N ASP A 490 -10.32 12.19 -0.35
CA ASP A 490 -11.62 12.55 0.19
C ASP A 490 -11.49 13.72 1.19
N PRO A 491 -12.18 14.85 0.98
CA PRO A 491 -12.14 16.00 1.88
C PRO A 491 -12.50 15.65 3.33
N ALA A 492 -13.33 14.63 3.56
CA ALA A 492 -13.71 14.19 4.90
C ALA A 492 -12.55 13.59 5.71
N LEU A 493 -11.45 13.19 5.06
CA LEU A 493 -10.23 12.75 5.74
C LEU A 493 -9.46 13.91 6.37
N PHE A 494 -9.69 15.15 5.93
CA PHE A 494 -8.94 16.30 6.40
C PHE A 494 -9.51 16.83 7.71
N VAL A 495 -8.64 17.05 8.68
CA VAL A 495 -9.02 17.53 10.01
C VAL A 495 -8.20 18.73 10.43
N THR A 496 -8.83 19.60 11.21
CA THR A 496 -8.17 20.77 11.78
C THR A 496 -7.75 20.46 13.22
N PRO A 497 -6.47 20.65 13.57
CA PRO A 497 -6.03 20.54 14.96
C PRO A 497 -6.84 21.45 15.89
N PRO A 498 -7.30 20.94 17.04
CA PRO A 498 -7.90 21.77 18.09
C PRO A 498 -6.95 22.88 18.53
N LYS A 499 -7.52 23.96 19.07
CA LYS A 499 -6.73 25.08 19.61
C LYS A 499 -5.72 24.59 20.64
N GLY A 500 -4.44 24.94 20.45
CA GLY A 500 -3.33 24.51 21.32
C GLY A 500 -2.75 23.13 20.96
N MET A 501 -3.28 22.45 19.95
CA MET A 501 -2.80 21.16 19.43
C MET A 501 -2.25 21.25 18.00
N GLU A 502 -2.02 22.47 17.50
CA GLU A 502 -1.56 22.73 16.13
C GLU A 502 -0.17 22.12 15.84
N LEU A 503 0.62 21.88 16.89
CA LEU A 503 1.95 21.26 16.81
C LEU A 503 2.06 20.09 17.79
N GLY A 504 2.72 19.01 17.38
CA GLY A 504 3.05 17.89 18.26
C GLY A 504 1.89 16.97 18.65
N HIS A 505 0.70 17.14 18.07
CA HIS A 505 -0.45 16.28 18.28
C HIS A 505 -0.95 15.74 16.94
N VAL A 506 -1.48 14.53 16.94
CA VAL A 506 -1.97 13.84 15.73
C VAL A 506 -3.34 13.21 15.97
N PRO A 507 -4.20 13.15 14.95
CA PRO A 507 -5.50 12.48 15.04
C PRO A 507 -5.33 10.97 14.82
N ILE A 508 -5.81 10.15 15.74
CA ILE A 508 -5.77 8.68 15.66
C ILE A 508 -7.19 8.14 15.60
N VAL A 509 -7.47 7.33 14.57
CA VAL A 509 -8.76 6.67 14.36
C VAL A 509 -8.91 5.52 15.36
N THR A 510 -9.97 5.55 16.14
CA THR A 510 -10.30 4.54 17.16
C THR A 510 -11.51 3.70 16.80
N TRP A 511 -12.32 4.14 15.83
CA TRP A 511 -13.48 3.40 15.35
C TRP A 511 -13.83 3.78 13.91
N GLN A 512 -14.29 2.81 13.12
CA GLN A 512 -14.84 3.04 11.77
C GLN A 512 -15.99 2.07 11.50
N GLY A 513 -17.18 2.57 11.13
CA GLY A 513 -18.38 1.75 10.95
C GLY A 513 -19.53 2.47 10.26
N MET A 514 -20.55 1.69 9.87
CA MET A 514 -21.84 2.25 9.41
C MET A 514 -22.68 2.65 10.63
N LYS A 515 -23.28 3.84 10.61
CA LYS A 515 -24.22 4.32 11.64
C LYS A 515 -25.66 4.13 11.24
#